data_AF-A0A183LNE9-F1
#
_entry.id   AF-A0A183LNE9-F1
#
_cell.length_a   1.000
_cell.length_b   1.000
_cell.length_c   1.000
_cell.angle_alpha   90.00
_cell.angle_beta   90.00
_cell.angle_gamma   90.00
#
_symmetry.space_group_name_H-M   'P 1'
#
loop_
_entity.id
_entity.type
_entity.pdbx_description
1 polymer ?
#
loop_
_entity_poly.entity_id
_entity_poly.type
_entity_poly.pdbx_seq_one_letter_code
_entity_poly.pdbx_strand_id
1 'polypeptide(L)' 'MQIKTASEAPFSASVGFKIHKGKTKVLKFKAENSNPITLHAETLDDVGSFTHLGSIIDEQGGSDADVKARTGKARTAFL' A
#
# COMPACT_ATOMS: atom_id res chain seq x y z
N MET A 1 0.44 14.72 11.77
CA MET A 1 -0.98 14.38 11.55
C MET A 1 -1.15 13.96 10.10
N GLN A 2 -1.43 12.69 9.82
CA GLN A 2 -1.79 12.26 8.47
C GLN A 2 -3.29 12.49 8.28
N ILE A 3 -3.62 13.35 7.33
CA ILE A 3 -4.99 13.57 6.87
C ILE A 3 -5.49 12.28 6.24
N LYS A 4 -6.51 11.67 6.86
CA LYS A 4 -7.14 10.45 6.40
C LYS A 4 -7.91 10.79 5.12
N THR A 5 -7.42 10.37 3.96
CA THR A 5 -8.03 10.61 2.64
C THR A 5 -9.42 9.97 2.60
N ALA A 6 -10.46 10.79 2.72
CA ALA A 6 -11.85 10.33 2.76
C ALA A 6 -12.47 10.10 1.37
N SER A 7 -11.79 10.42 0.27
CA SER A 7 -12.39 10.36 -1.07
C SER A 7 -11.39 9.99 -2.18
N GLU A 8 -10.87 8.77 -2.14
CA GLU A 8 -10.06 8.23 -3.25
C GLU A 8 -10.94 7.68 -4.38
N ALA A 9 -12.01 6.95 -4.05
CA ALA A 9 -12.87 6.29 -5.03
C ALA A 9 -13.56 7.21 -6.06
N PRO A 10 -14.23 8.32 -5.68
CA PRO A 10 -14.88 9.19 -6.66
C PRO A 10 -13.87 9.94 -7.54
N PHE A 11 -12.67 10.21 -7.01
CA PHE A 11 -11.59 10.84 -7.77
C PHE A 11 -10.96 9.86 -8.76
N SER A 12 -10.67 8.62 -8.35
CA SER A 12 -10.20 7.58 -9.28
C SER A 12 -11.20 7.35 -10.42
N ALA A 13 -12.51 7.35 -10.12
CA ALA A 13 -13.53 7.20 -11.16
C ALA A 13 -13.55 8.38 -12.15
N SER A 14 -13.34 9.62 -11.68
CA SER A 14 -13.37 10.81 -12.55
C SER A 14 -12.21 10.83 -13.55
N VAL A 15 -11.06 10.24 -13.19
CA VAL A 15 -9.90 10.08 -14.09
C VAL A 15 -9.89 8.73 -14.81
N GLY A 16 -10.99 7.97 -14.78
CA GLY A 16 -11.16 6.72 -15.52
C GLY A 16 -10.49 5.48 -14.91
N PHE A 17 -9.96 5.59 -13.68
CA PHE A 17 -9.41 4.45 -12.95
C PHE A 17 -10.53 3.56 -12.39
N LYS A 18 -10.43 2.27 -12.67
CA LYS A 18 -11.32 1.25 -12.11
C LYS A 18 -10.67 0.57 -10.92
N ILE A 19 -11.17 0.83 -9.72
CA ILE A 19 -10.68 0.20 -8.50
C ILE A 19 -11.23 -1.23 -8.39
N HIS A 20 -10.34 -2.21 -8.24
CA HIS A 20 -10.72 -3.61 -8.11
C HIS A 20 -10.89 -3.98 -6.64
N LYS A 21 -12.15 -4.00 -6.17
CA LYS A 21 -12.50 -4.23 -4.75
C LYS A 21 -11.79 -5.43 -4.12
N GLY A 22 -11.85 -6.62 -4.72
CA GLY A 22 -11.24 -7.84 -4.16
C GLY A 22 -9.70 -7.86 -4.14
N LYS A 23 -9.04 -6.88 -4.74
CA LYS A 23 -7.57 -6.72 -4.71
C LYS A 23 -7.14 -5.55 -3.80
N THR A 24 -8.06 -4.66 -3.47
CA THR A 24 -7.83 -3.54 -2.58
C THR A 24 -7.87 -4.05 -1.14
N LYS A 25 -6.77 -3.86 -0.42
CA LYS A 25 -6.62 -4.24 0.98
C LYS A 25 -5.95 -3.11 1.74
N VAL A 26 -6.13 -3.09 3.05
CA VAL A 26 -5.58 -2.06 3.94
C VAL A 26 -4.37 -2.64 4.66
N LEU A 27 -3.18 -2.03 4.48
CA LEU A 27 -2.03 -2.32 5.33
C LEU A 27 -2.06 -1.39 6.54
N LYS A 28 -2.02 -1.96 7.75
CA LYS A 28 -1.90 -1.18 8.98
C LYS A 28 -0.44 -0.87 9.27
N PHE A 29 -0.06 0.40 9.24
CA PHE A 29 1.30 0.82 9.59
C PHE A 29 1.31 1.57 10.91
N LYS A 30 1.98 1.01 11.94
CA LYS A 30 2.30 1.63 13.25
C LYS A 30 1.16 2.29 14.07
N ALA A 31 -0.07 2.34 13.57
CA ALA A 31 -1.19 3.03 14.21
C ALA A 31 -2.06 2.05 15.02
N GLU A 32 -2.27 2.35 16.29
CA GLU A 32 -3.26 1.67 17.13
C GLU A 32 -4.66 1.92 16.56
N ASN A 33 -5.35 0.85 16.16
CA ASN A 33 -6.77 0.82 15.80
C ASN A 33 -7.28 1.90 14.81
N SER A 34 -6.87 1.85 13.54
CA SER A 34 -7.62 2.59 12.50
C SER A 34 -9.05 2.05 12.36
N ASN A 35 -10.05 2.96 12.37
CA ASN A 35 -11.42 2.64 11.98
C ASN A 35 -11.46 1.86 10.64
N PRO A 36 -12.40 0.91 10.49
CA PRO A 36 -12.60 0.17 9.25
C PRO A 36 -12.70 1.13 8.05
N ILE A 37 -11.99 0.80 6.97
CA ILE A 37 -12.05 1.58 5.73
C ILE A 37 -13.09 0.93 4.82
N THR A 38 -14.02 1.74 4.33
CA THR A 38 -15.06 1.29 3.40
C THR A 38 -14.77 1.80 2.00
N LEU A 39 -14.92 0.91 1.02
CA LEU A 39 -14.86 1.22 -0.41
C LEU A 39 -16.19 0.81 -1.05
N HIS A 40 -16.93 1.75 -1.62
CA HIS A 40 -18.26 1.49 -2.18
C HIS A 40 -19.20 0.75 -1.20
N ALA A 41 -19.22 1.19 0.06
CA ALA A 41 -19.98 0.60 1.17
C ALA A 41 -19.55 -0.83 1.62
N GLU A 42 -18.43 -1.35 1.10
CA GLU A 42 -17.85 -2.63 1.52
C GLU A 42 -16.61 -2.38 2.39
N THR A 43 -16.50 -3.07 3.52
CA THR A 43 -15.32 -2.96 4.40
C THR A 43 -14.15 -3.70 3.77
N LEU A 44 -13.01 -3.02 3.66
CA LEU A 44 -11.79 -3.61 3.11
C LEU A 44 -11.09 -4.50 4.14
N ASP A 45 -10.52 -5.60 3.67
CA ASP A 45 -9.69 -6.49 4.49
C ASP A 45 -8.40 -5.80 4.94
N ASP A 46 -8.05 -6.01 6.21
CA ASP A 46 -6.74 -5.66 6.74
C ASP A 46 -5.72 -6.76 6.44
N VAL A 47 -4.50 -6.36 6.05
CA VAL A 47 -3.36 -7.26 5.84
C VAL A 47 -2.15 -6.77 6.65
N GLY A 48 -1.36 -7.71 7.16
CA GLY A 48 -0.12 -7.41 7.89
C GLY A 48 1.09 -7.16 6.97
N SER A 49 1.02 -7.58 5.71
CA SER A 49 2.03 -7.25 4.71
C SER A 49 1.49 -7.32 3.29
N PHE A 50 2.16 -6.63 2.36
CA PHE A 50 1.96 -6.79 0.93
C PHE A 50 3.29 -6.77 0.18
N THR A 51 3.35 -7.48 -0.95
CA THR A 51 4.51 -7.44 -1.83
C THR A 51 4.30 -6.38 -2.91
N HIS A 52 5.19 -5.39 -2.96
CA HIS A 52 5.22 -4.37 -3.98
C HIS A 52 6.54 -4.38 -4.73
N LEU A 53 6.49 -4.63 -6.03
CA LEU A 53 7.67 -4.59 -6.91
C LEU A 53 8.85 -5.47 -6.42
N GLY A 54 8.53 -6.57 -5.74
CA GLY A 54 9.49 -7.52 -5.16
C GLY A 54 9.84 -7.25 -3.70
N SER A 55 9.52 -6.07 -3.18
CA SER A 55 9.74 -5.70 -1.78
C SER A 55 8.53 -6.05 -0.94
N ILE A 56 8.75 -6.67 0.22
CA ILE A 56 7.71 -6.84 1.22
C ILE A 56 7.57 -5.51 1.96
N ILE A 57 6.35 -5.06 2.16
CA ILE A 57 6.03 -3.92 3.02
C ILE A 57 5.11 -4.48 4.09
N ASP A 58 5.54 -4.39 5.34
CA ASP A 58 4.80 -4.88 6.51
C ASP A 58 4.33 -3.72 7.39
N GLU A 59 3.69 -4.06 8.51
CA GLU A 59 3.21 -3.09 9.50
C GLU A 59 4.33 -2.23 10.11
N GLN A 60 5.58 -2.69 10.03
CA GLN A 60 6.77 -1.97 10.47
C GLN A 60 7.36 -1.07 9.38
N GLY A 61 6.81 -1.12 8.16
CA GLY A 61 7.24 -0.35 6.98
C GLY A 61 8.55 -0.85 6.39
N GLY A 62 8.91 -2.09 6.68
CA GLY A 62 10.19 -2.67 6.33
C GLY A 62 10.32 -2.96 4.84
N SER A 63 10.72 -1.96 4.04
CA SER A 63 11.14 -2.12 2.62
C SER A 63 12.54 -1.58 2.35
N ASP A 64 13.11 -0.81 3.29
CA ASP A 64 14.42 -0.16 3.13
C ASP A 64 15.54 -1.15 2.78
N ALA A 65 15.59 -2.31 3.46
CA ALA A 65 16.57 -3.35 3.19
C ALA A 65 16.45 -3.92 1.77
N ASP A 66 15.22 -4.14 1.30
CA ASP A 66 14.96 -4.70 -0.03
C ASP A 66 15.30 -3.70 -1.14
N VAL A 67 14.90 -2.42 -0.96
CA VAL A 67 15.26 -1.32 -1.87
C VAL A 67 16.77 -1.14 -1.94
N LYS A 68 17.46 -1.22 -0.79
CA LYS A 68 18.93 -1.11 -0.72
C LYS A 68 19.60 -2.28 -1.44
N ALA A 69 19.12 -3.51 -1.24
CA ALA A 69 19.64 -4.70 -1.92
C ALA A 69 19.45 -4.61 -3.44
N ARG A 70 18.25 -4.23 -3.90
CA ARG A 70 17.93 -4.04 -5.33
C ARG A 70 18.78 -2.96 -5.97
N THR A 71 19.00 -1.85 -5.27
CA THR A 71 19.88 -0.76 -5.73
C THR A 71 21.34 -1.21 -5.81
N GLY A 72 21.83 -1.96 -4.82
CA GLY A 72 23.18 -2.53 -4.84
C GLY A 72 23.40 -3.45 -6.04
N LYS A 73 22.46 -4.36 -6.29
CA LYS A 73 22.51 -5.29 -7.43
C LYS A 73 22.53 -4.57 -8.77
N ALA A 74 21.69 -3.53 -8.93
CA ALA A 74 21.68 -2.72 -10.14
C ALA A 74 23.04 -2.02 -10.35
N ARG A 75 23.61 -1.42 -9.30
CA ARG A 75 24.93 -0.77 -9.36
C ARG A 75 26.03 -1.73 -9.81
N THR A 76 26.05 -2.96 -9.30
CA THR A 76 27.03 -3.98 -9.72
C THR A 76 26.87 -4.41 -11.18
N ALA A 77 25.65 -4.43 -11.72
CA ALA A 77 25.41 -4.82 -13.10
C ALA A 77 25.82 -3.77 -14.14
N PHE A 78 26.00 -2.51 -13.72
CA PHE A 78 26.41 -1.38 -14.57
C PHE A 78 27.83 -0.87 -14.25
N LEU A 79 28.61 -1.65 -13.51
CA LEU A 79 30.05 -1.48 -13.30
C LEU A 79 30.81 -2.39 -14.27
#